data_AF-A0A5B7AZQ7-F1
#
_entry.id   AF-A0A5B7AZQ7-F1
#
_cell.length_a   1.000
_cell.length_b   1.000
_cell.length_c   1.000
_cell.angle_alpha   90.00
_cell.angle_beta   90.00
_cell.angle_gamma   90.00
#
_symmetry.space_group_name_H-M   'P 1'
#
loop_
_entity.id
_entity.type
_entity.pdbx_description
1 polymer ?
#
loop_
_entity_poly.entity_id
_entity_poly.type
_entity_poly.pdbx_seq_one_letter_code
_entity_poly.pdbx_strand_id
1 'polypeptide(L)'
;MRAFRANNIESAKSRLSVCAEDIREQMERMGNTSELCSQLGAVLGMLGDCCRAMGDGGSAVSYFEESVNFLLKVPNDDLEITHTLSVSLNKIGDLRYYEGDLEAARSHYFQSLNVRRDAIKDHPNVSSQILDVAVSLAKVADV
;
A
#
# COMPACT_ATOMS: atom_id res chain seq x y z
N MET A 1 1.69 10.44 -26.51
CA MET A 1 1.20 10.54 -25.11
C MET A 1 1.81 9.49 -24.16
N ARG A 2 1.87 8.19 -24.51
CA ARG A 2 2.41 7.15 -23.61
C ARG A 2 3.88 7.35 -23.19
N ALA A 3 4.76 7.74 -24.12
CA ALA A 3 6.18 8.02 -23.82
C ALA A 3 6.38 9.18 -22.82
N PHE A 4 5.60 10.26 -22.94
CA PHE A 4 5.66 11.39 -22.01
C PHE A 4 5.17 11.00 -20.61
N ARG A 5 4.11 10.18 -20.52
CA ARG A 5 3.64 9.63 -19.25
C ARG A 5 4.66 8.69 -18.61
N ALA A 6 5.32 7.83 -19.40
CA ALA A 6 6.38 6.95 -18.93
C ALA A 6 7.59 7.74 -18.39
N ASN A 7 8.03 8.77 -19.11
CA ASN A 7 9.13 9.63 -18.70
C ASN A 7 8.82 10.39 -17.38
N ASN A 8 7.55 10.74 -17.17
CA ASN A 8 7.10 11.35 -15.92
C ASN A 8 7.10 10.33 -14.75
N ILE A 9 6.69 9.08 -14.99
CA ILE A 9 6.69 8.01 -13.97
C ILE A 9 8.12 7.65 -13.56
N GLU A 10 9.05 7.55 -14.50
CA GLU A 10 10.46 7.24 -14.22
C GLU A 10 11.12 8.35 -13.39
N SER A 11 10.84 9.60 -13.75
CA SER A 11 11.28 10.76 -12.97
C SER A 11 10.66 10.80 -11.57
N ALA A 12 9.38 10.42 -11.43
CA ALA A 12 8.72 10.30 -10.12
C ALA A 12 9.35 9.18 -9.28
N LYS A 13 9.56 7.99 -9.86
CA LYS A 13 10.22 6.87 -9.20
C LYS A 13 11.60 7.27 -8.68
N SER A 14 12.41 7.94 -9.49
CA SER A 14 13.73 8.41 -9.09
C SER A 14 13.69 9.34 -7.87
N ARG A 15 12.78 10.32 -7.85
CA ARG A 15 12.62 11.24 -6.70
C ARG A 15 12.12 10.52 -5.45
N LEU A 16 11.16 9.61 -5.61
CA LEU A 16 10.63 8.81 -4.50
C LEU A 16 11.68 7.86 -3.92
N SER A 17 12.55 7.28 -4.76
CA SER A 17 13.65 6.44 -4.29
C SER A 17 14.62 7.22 -3.41
N VAL A 18 15.03 8.43 -3.83
CA VAL A 18 15.88 9.29 -2.99
C VAL A 18 15.19 9.61 -1.66
N CYS A 19 13.90 9.97 -1.71
CA CYS A 19 13.13 10.25 -0.50
C CYS A 19 13.05 9.04 0.44
N ALA A 20 12.88 7.82 -0.08
CA ALA A 20 12.86 6.59 0.71
C ALA A 20 14.21 6.34 1.41
N GLU A 21 15.32 6.53 0.69
CA GLU A 21 16.67 6.40 1.26
C GLU A 21 16.92 7.44 2.36
N ASP A 22 16.53 8.71 2.14
CA ASP A 22 16.68 9.77 3.13
C ASP A 22 15.89 9.45 4.42
N ILE A 23 14.68 8.89 4.30
CA ILE A 23 13.87 8.48 5.45
C ILE A 23 14.52 7.28 6.15
N ARG A 24 15.04 6.28 5.41
CA ARG A 24 15.76 5.15 6.00
C ARG A 24 17.00 5.59 6.79
N GLU A 25 17.78 6.52 6.23
CA GLU A 25 18.95 7.07 6.93
C GLU A 25 18.54 7.80 8.23
N GLN A 26 17.42 8.54 8.21
CA GLN A 26 16.88 9.15 9.43
C GLN A 26 16.45 8.09 10.46
N MET A 27 15.84 6.99 10.02
CA MET A 27 15.45 5.87 10.90
C MET A 27 16.66 5.17 11.52
N GLU A 28 17.78 5.04 10.80
CA GLU A 28 19.02 4.50 11.35
C GLU A 28 19.60 5.42 12.44
N ARG A 29 19.50 6.74 12.27
CA ARG A 29 20.03 7.73 13.23
C ARG A 29 19.15 7.93 14.45
N MET A 30 17.83 7.91 14.28
CA MET A 30 16.84 8.32 15.29
C MET A 30 16.00 7.14 15.82
N GLY A 31 16.11 5.97 15.21
CA GLY A 31 15.26 4.81 15.46
C GLY A 31 13.94 4.86 14.68
N ASN A 32 13.22 3.74 14.72
CA ASN A 32 11.92 3.60 14.06
C ASN A 32 10.84 4.34 14.86
N THR A 33 10.50 5.56 14.45
CA THR A 33 9.36 6.30 15.01
C THR A 33 8.09 6.03 14.20
N SER A 34 6.92 6.21 14.84
CA SER A 34 5.63 6.08 14.15
C SER A 34 5.52 7.00 12.92
N GLU A 35 6.01 8.23 13.06
CA GLU A 35 6.04 9.22 11.97
C GLU A 35 6.91 8.72 10.80
N LEU A 36 8.15 8.31 11.05
CA LEU A 36 9.04 7.84 9.98
C LEU A 36 8.52 6.54 9.33
N CYS A 37 7.93 5.64 10.11
CA CYS A 37 7.25 4.44 9.59
C CYS A 37 6.08 4.82 8.67
N SER A 38 5.26 5.81 9.05
CA SER A 38 4.14 6.27 8.22
C SER A 38 4.61 6.90 6.91
N GLN A 39 5.59 7.80 6.97
CA GLN A 39 6.16 8.48 5.81
C GLN A 39 6.81 7.49 4.85
N LEU A 40 7.65 6.59 5.38
CA LEU A 40 8.30 5.56 4.56
C LEU A 40 7.25 4.63 3.94
N GLY A 41 6.26 4.21 4.71
CA GLY A 41 5.15 3.38 4.23
C GLY A 41 4.41 4.01 3.05
N ALA A 42 4.10 5.32 3.12
CA ALA A 42 3.46 6.05 2.03
C ALA A 42 4.36 6.16 0.78
N VAL A 43 5.63 6.51 0.97
CA VAL A 43 6.61 6.62 -0.14
C VAL A 43 6.81 5.29 -0.86
N LEU A 44 6.90 4.19 -0.11
CA LEU A 44 7.00 2.84 -0.66
C LEU A 44 5.74 2.45 -1.44
N GLY A 45 4.55 2.80 -0.95
CA GLY A 45 3.31 2.60 -1.69
C GLY A 45 3.31 3.33 -3.05
N MET A 46 3.83 4.56 -3.08
CA MET A 46 3.97 5.32 -4.33
C MET A 46 5.02 4.71 -5.28
N LEU A 47 6.14 4.19 -4.75
CA LEU A 47 7.14 3.46 -5.54
C LEU A 47 6.55 2.19 -6.16
N GLY A 48 5.74 1.45 -5.39
CA GLY A 48 5.01 0.29 -5.89
C GLY A 48 4.07 0.65 -7.05
N ASP A 49 3.36 1.78 -6.96
CA ASP A 49 2.52 2.28 -8.07
C ASP A 49 3.33 2.64 -9.31
N CYS A 50 4.50 3.28 -9.14
CA CYS A 50 5.39 3.57 -10.25
C CYS A 50 5.85 2.29 -10.96
N CYS A 51 6.32 1.30 -10.20
CA CYS A 51 6.75 0.00 -10.75
C CYS A 51 5.60 -0.70 -11.49
N ARG A 52 4.40 -0.75 -10.88
CA ARG A 52 3.21 -1.34 -11.51
C ARG A 52 2.87 -0.63 -12.83
N ALA A 53 2.90 0.71 -12.86
CA ALA A 53 2.60 1.48 -14.06
C ALA A 53 3.65 1.31 -15.18
N MET A 54 4.88 0.93 -14.82
CA MET A 54 5.95 0.59 -15.76
C MET A 54 5.88 -0.88 -16.22
N GLY A 55 4.96 -1.69 -15.68
CA GLY A 55 4.84 -3.12 -15.99
C GLY A 55 5.78 -4.02 -15.19
N ASP A 56 6.49 -3.47 -14.19
CA ASP A 56 7.37 -4.20 -13.28
C ASP A 56 6.57 -4.68 -12.06
N GLY A 57 5.83 -5.77 -12.23
CA GLY A 57 4.98 -6.36 -11.18
C GLY A 57 5.78 -6.87 -9.99
N GLY A 58 6.96 -7.46 -10.22
CA GLY A 58 7.81 -8.01 -9.15
C GLY A 58 8.28 -6.93 -8.18
N SER A 59 8.89 -5.85 -8.69
CA SER A 59 9.29 -4.74 -7.82
C SER A 59 8.09 -4.05 -7.18
N ALA A 60 6.94 -3.99 -7.87
CA ALA A 60 5.74 -3.40 -7.31
C ALA A 60 5.27 -4.17 -6.06
N VAL A 61 5.21 -5.50 -6.13
CA VAL A 61 4.89 -6.34 -4.97
C VAL A 61 5.88 -6.07 -3.82
N SER A 62 7.18 -6.08 -4.08
CA SER A 62 8.19 -5.86 -3.03
C SER A 62 8.01 -4.51 -2.32
N TYR A 63 7.75 -3.43 -3.07
CA TYR A 63 7.50 -2.12 -2.47
C TYR A 63 6.18 -2.05 -1.69
N PHE A 64 5.11 -2.69 -2.17
CA PHE A 64 3.85 -2.75 -1.43
C PHE A 64 3.98 -3.58 -0.15
N GLU A 65 4.70 -4.71 -0.17
CA GLU A 65 4.96 -5.54 1.02
C GLU A 65 5.78 -4.75 2.05
N GLU A 66 6.80 -4.02 1.59
CA GLU A 66 7.59 -3.17 2.49
C GLU A 66 6.75 -2.03 3.06
N SER A 67 5.88 -1.40 2.26
CA SER A 67 4.90 -0.40 2.70
C SER A 67 4.01 -0.96 3.82
N VAL A 68 3.44 -2.15 3.62
CA VAL A 68 2.62 -2.86 4.63
C VAL A 68 3.41 -3.08 5.91
N ASN A 69 4.66 -3.55 5.82
CA ASN A 69 5.50 -3.83 6.98
C ASN A 69 5.80 -2.60 7.84
N PHE A 70 5.92 -1.42 7.24
CA PHE A 70 6.12 -0.18 8.01
C PHE A 70 4.81 0.39 8.55
N LEU A 71 3.72 0.35 7.77
CA LEU A 71 2.43 0.87 8.21
C LEU A 71 1.84 0.04 9.36
N LEU A 72 2.10 -1.27 9.43
CA LEU A 72 1.70 -2.13 10.57
C LEU A 72 2.40 -1.76 11.89
N LYS A 73 3.48 -0.98 11.86
CA LYS A 73 4.18 -0.50 13.07
C LYS A 73 3.58 0.81 13.61
N VAL A 74 2.66 1.41 12.87
CA VAL A 74 1.99 2.67 13.22
C VAL A 74 0.68 2.32 13.94
N PRO A 75 0.28 3.07 14.98
CA PRO A 75 -1.03 2.90 15.60
C PRO A 75 -2.17 3.02 14.57
N ASN A 76 -3.18 2.17 14.68
CA ASN A 76 -4.30 2.10 13.73
C ASN A 76 -5.43 3.11 14.04
N ASP A 77 -5.12 4.20 14.75
CA ASP A 77 -6.08 5.28 15.04
C ASP A 77 -6.16 6.33 13.94
N ASP A 78 -5.21 6.30 13.00
CA ASP A 78 -5.22 7.15 11.81
C ASP A 78 -5.89 6.45 10.61
N LEU A 79 -6.95 7.10 10.10
CA LEU A 79 -7.71 6.63 8.95
C LEU A 79 -6.93 6.66 7.64
N GLU A 80 -5.99 7.59 7.48
CA GLU A 80 -5.13 7.69 6.29
C GLU A 80 -4.14 6.54 6.24
N ILE A 81 -3.57 6.17 7.39
CA ILE A 81 -2.69 5.00 7.55
C ILE A 81 -3.45 3.72 7.25
N THR A 82 -4.62 3.55 7.87
CA THR A 82 -5.53 2.42 7.63
C THR A 82 -5.86 2.28 6.13
N HIS A 83 -6.21 3.40 5.49
CA HIS A 83 -6.52 3.44 4.06
C HIS A 83 -5.31 3.02 3.22
N THR A 84 -4.15 3.62 3.46
CA THR A 84 -2.92 3.35 2.69
C THR A 84 -2.49 1.88 2.83
N LEU A 85 -2.51 1.34 4.05
CA LEU A 85 -2.23 -0.06 4.34
C LEU A 85 -3.18 -0.99 3.57
N SER A 86 -4.49 -0.72 3.64
CA SER A 86 -5.52 -1.51 2.97
C SER A 86 -5.39 -1.47 1.44
N VAL A 87 -5.00 -0.33 0.88
CA VAL A 87 -4.77 -0.15 -0.55
C VAL A 87 -3.52 -0.90 -1.00
N SER A 88 -2.41 -0.85 -0.26
CA SER A 88 -1.20 -1.61 -0.58
C SER A 88 -1.48 -3.12 -0.62
N LEU A 89 -2.20 -3.65 0.38
CA LEU A 89 -2.65 -5.06 0.40
C LEU A 89 -3.51 -5.40 -0.82
N ASN A 90 -4.48 -4.54 -1.16
CA ASN A 90 -5.32 -4.75 -2.33
C ASN A 90 -4.54 -4.73 -3.65
N LYS A 91 -3.49 -3.92 -3.76
CA LYS A 91 -2.65 -3.87 -4.97
C LYS A 91 -1.76 -5.10 -5.12
N ILE A 92 -1.28 -5.66 -4.01
CA ILE A 92 -0.60 -6.97 -4.04
C ILE A 92 -1.60 -8.04 -4.50
N GLY A 93 -2.80 -8.05 -3.92
CA GLY A 93 -3.86 -8.97 -4.33
C GLY A 93 -4.21 -8.86 -5.82
N ASP A 94 -4.32 -7.65 -6.36
CA ASP A 94 -4.55 -7.41 -7.79
C ASP A 94 -3.42 -8.01 -8.64
N LEU A 95 -2.16 -7.79 -8.25
CA LEU A 95 -1.00 -8.32 -8.98
C LEU A 95 -1.00 -9.86 -8.99
N ARG A 96 -1.25 -10.49 -7.83
CA ARG A 96 -1.36 -11.96 -7.74
C ARG A 96 -2.53 -12.53 -8.53
N TYR A 97 -3.67 -11.83 -8.53
CA TYR A 97 -4.83 -12.19 -9.33
C TYR A 97 -4.49 -12.22 -10.83
N TYR A 98 -3.82 -11.18 -11.34
CA TYR A 98 -3.40 -11.13 -12.74
C TYR A 98 -2.31 -12.16 -13.10
N GLU A 99 -1.52 -12.59 -12.12
CA GLU A 99 -0.57 -13.71 -12.28
C GLU A 99 -1.24 -15.09 -12.24
N GLY A 100 -2.54 -15.16 -11.89
CA GLY A 100 -3.29 -16.41 -11.75
C GLY A 100 -3.15 -17.08 -10.38
N ASP A 101 -2.44 -16.47 -9.45
CA ASP A 101 -2.32 -16.94 -8.06
C ASP A 101 -3.51 -16.43 -7.23
N LEU A 102 -4.67 -17.08 -7.44
CA LEU A 102 -5.92 -16.72 -6.77
C LEU A 102 -5.87 -16.95 -5.25
N GLU A 103 -5.09 -17.93 -4.78
CA GLU A 103 -4.93 -18.19 -3.36
C GLU A 103 -4.18 -17.05 -2.67
N ALA A 104 -3.06 -16.60 -3.24
CA ALA A 104 -2.34 -15.45 -2.72
C ALA A 104 -3.17 -14.16 -2.86
N ALA A 105 -3.90 -13.98 -3.96
CA ALA A 105 -4.79 -12.84 -4.14
C ALA A 105 -5.84 -12.77 -3.03
N ARG A 106 -6.53 -13.89 -2.79
CA ARG A 106 -7.55 -14.04 -1.74
C ARG A 106 -6.99 -13.74 -0.36
N SER A 107 -5.79 -14.24 -0.05
CA SER A 107 -5.11 -13.96 1.22
C SER A 107 -4.93 -12.46 1.44
N HIS A 108 -4.40 -11.74 0.44
CA HIS A 108 -4.16 -10.29 0.55
C HIS A 108 -5.46 -9.47 0.62
N TYR A 109 -6.48 -9.84 -0.16
CA TYR A 109 -7.79 -9.19 -0.08
C TYR A 109 -8.44 -9.39 1.29
N PHE A 110 -8.33 -10.58 1.89
CA PHE A 110 -8.82 -10.83 3.24
C PHE A 110 -8.08 -9.99 4.29
N GLN A 111 -6.76 -9.85 4.18
CA GLN A 111 -5.99 -8.99 5.08
C GLN A 111 -6.46 -7.52 4.97
N SER A 112 -6.65 -7.00 3.76
CA SER A 112 -7.19 -5.65 3.53
C SER A 112 -8.58 -5.47 4.16
N LEU A 113 -9.47 -6.46 3.97
CA LEU A 113 -10.80 -6.45 4.56
C LEU A 113 -10.75 -6.42 6.09
N ASN A 114 -9.84 -7.18 6.71
CA ASN A 114 -9.72 -7.21 8.17
C ASN A 114 -9.26 -5.87 8.72
N VAL A 115 -8.23 -5.24 8.12
CA VAL A 115 -7.77 -3.90 8.51
C VAL A 115 -8.92 -2.88 8.48
N ARG A 116 -9.69 -2.86 7.39
CA ARG A 116 -10.82 -1.93 7.26
C ARG A 116 -11.96 -2.22 8.23
N ARG A 117 -12.25 -3.49 8.51
CA ARG A 117 -13.28 -3.90 9.49
C ARG A 117 -12.91 -3.50 10.90
N ASP A 118 -11.64 -3.63 11.27
CA ASP A 118 -11.18 -3.23 12.60
C ASP A 118 -11.30 -1.71 12.76
N ALA A 119 -10.88 -0.94 11.75
CA ALA A 119 -11.02 0.52 11.79
C ALA A 119 -12.47 1.05 11.86
N ILE A 120 -13.47 0.31 11.34
CA ILE A 120 -14.89 0.67 11.50
C ILE A 120 -15.35 0.50 12.95
N LYS A 121 -14.84 -0.51 13.68
CA LYS A 121 -15.22 -0.72 15.08
C LYS A 121 -14.80 0.47 15.95
N ASP A 122 -13.66 1.07 15.62
CA ASP A 122 -13.10 2.20 16.35
C ASP A 122 -13.74 3.54 15.91
N HIS A 123 -14.22 3.63 14.66
CA HIS A 123 -14.82 4.86 14.10
C HIS A 123 -16.16 4.62 13.35
N PRO A 124 -17.24 4.21 14.04
CA PRO A 124 -18.46 3.68 13.41
C PRO A 124 -19.31 4.66 12.56
N ASN A 125 -18.92 5.94 12.43
CA ASN A 125 -19.71 6.98 11.75
C ASN A 125 -19.03 7.58 10.50
N VAL A 126 -17.97 6.94 9.98
CA VAL A 126 -17.26 7.43 8.80
C VAL A 126 -17.77 6.73 7.54
N SER A 127 -18.54 7.45 6.71
CA SER A 127 -19.19 6.90 5.52
C SER A 127 -18.20 6.32 4.49
N SER A 128 -17.00 6.89 4.36
CA SER A 128 -15.97 6.38 3.44
C SER A 128 -15.49 4.98 3.82
N GLN A 129 -15.44 4.64 5.12
CA GLN A 129 -15.04 3.31 5.57
C GLN A 129 -16.05 2.22 5.15
N ILE A 130 -17.35 2.56 5.07
CA ILE A 130 -18.38 1.61 4.61
C ILE A 130 -18.15 1.23 3.15
N LEU A 131 -17.89 2.23 2.30
CA LEU A 131 -17.58 2.00 0.89
C LEU A 131 -16.30 1.15 0.75
N ASP A 132 -15.29 1.49 1.52
CA ASP A 132 -14.01 0.79 1.56
C ASP A 132 -14.15 -0.69 1.94
N VAL A 133 -14.97 -1.01 2.95
CA VAL A 133 -15.28 -2.40 3.32
C VAL A 133 -16.08 -3.12 2.23
N ALA A 134 -17.05 -2.43 1.60
CA ALA A 134 -17.81 -3.01 0.49
C ALA A 134 -16.89 -3.36 -0.70
N VAL A 135 -15.93 -2.50 -1.03
CA VAL A 135 -14.93 -2.77 -2.08
C VAL A 135 -14.05 -3.95 -1.71
N SER A 136 -13.54 -4.04 -0.48
CA SER A 136 -12.73 -5.19 -0.06
C SER A 136 -13.54 -6.49 -0.04
N LEU A 137 -14.82 -6.45 0.34
CA LEU A 137 -15.73 -7.61 0.25
C LEU A 137 -15.91 -8.09 -1.19
N ALA A 138 -16.12 -7.16 -2.13
CA ALA A 138 -16.25 -7.50 -3.54
C ALA A 138 -14.98 -8.18 -4.08
N LYS A 139 -13.79 -7.66 -3.74
CA LYS A 139 -12.52 -8.27 -4.14
C LYS A 139 -12.33 -9.67 -3.58
N VAL A 140 -12.67 -9.90 -2.30
CA VAL A 140 -12.62 -11.23 -1.69
C VAL A 140 -13.59 -12.22 -2.35
N ALA A 141 -14.76 -11.75 -2.82
CA ALA A 141 -15.76 -12.59 -3.47
C ALA A 141 -15.43 -12.93 -4.93
N ASP A 142 -14.56 -12.16 -5.58
CA ASP A 142 -14.13 -12.34 -6.97
C ASP A 142 -13.06 -13.44 -7.14
N VAL A 143 -12.52 -13.95 -6.03
CA VAL A 143 -11.47 -14.99 -5.95
C VAL A 143 -11.87 -16.20 -5.14
#